data_AF-A0A378AA96-F1
#
_entry.id   AF-A0A378AA96-F1
#
_cell.length_a   1.000
_cell.length_b   1.000
_cell.length_c   1.000
_cell.angle_alpha   90.00
_cell.angle_beta   90.00
_cell.angle_gamma   90.00
#
_symmetry.space_group_name_H-M   'P 1'
#
loop_
_entity.id
_entity.type
_entity.pdbx_description
1 polymer ?
#
loop_
_entity_poly.entity_id
_entity_poly.type
_entity_poly.pdbx_seq_one_letter_code
_entity_poly.pdbx_strand_id
1 'polypeptide(L)'
;MVTRQQMADQGANTISQALEYTPGVYSSFGGGATRFDAISLRGYHGGDVDNLFLDGMRLMSDGGSHNVLQIDPWFIERVDVIRGPSSALYGQSVPGGVVNLTSKRPQFSQQGHIRLTGGTQNTKGAAFDYTDAINDQWAWRLIGMTRSSDTQYDHTREERYAISPSLLWQPDSDTSLLLRAYLQKDPSGGYHGSLPLDGTRYAHNGRKLSPSTNEGDPGDGYQRRQQIYSYEFDHQFTDVWSVYSAGSYTHTNVSLDQVLPGRLDR
;
A
#
# COMPACT_ATOMS: atom_id res chain seq x y z
N MET A 1 1.13 -8.34 14.40
CA MET A 1 2.15 -7.46 13.80
C MET A 1 2.92 -8.27 12.78
N VAL A 2 3.18 -7.68 11.61
CA VAL A 2 4.13 -8.16 10.59
C VAL A 2 5.30 -7.18 10.59
N THR A 3 6.52 -7.69 10.78
CA THR A 3 7.74 -6.87 10.91
C THR A 3 8.36 -6.53 9.56
N ARG A 4 9.25 -5.53 9.54
CA ARG A 4 10.09 -5.22 8.38
C ARG A 4 10.86 -6.44 7.87
N GLN A 5 11.44 -7.21 8.81
CA GLN A 5 12.20 -8.41 8.50
C GLN A 5 11.31 -9.44 7.80
N GLN A 6 10.13 -9.72 8.35
CA GLN A 6 9.18 -10.66 7.75
C GLN A 6 8.78 -10.23 6.33
N MET A 7 8.44 -8.95 6.12
CA MET A 7 8.11 -8.44 4.78
C MET A 7 9.27 -8.56 3.80
N ALA A 8 10.52 -8.43 4.27
CA ALA A 8 11.72 -8.60 3.45
C ALA A 8 11.96 -10.07 3.11
N ASP A 9 11.87 -10.97 4.09
CA ASP A 9 12.07 -12.42 3.92
C ASP A 9 11.01 -13.04 2.99
N GLN A 10 9.78 -12.55 3.04
CA GLN A 10 8.70 -12.95 2.13
C GLN A 10 8.88 -12.41 0.70
N GLY A 11 9.70 -11.38 0.50
CA GLY A 11 9.76 -10.65 -0.77
C GLY A 11 8.43 -9.96 -1.12
N ALA A 12 7.67 -9.52 -0.12
CA ALA A 12 6.33 -8.95 -0.32
C ALA A 12 6.39 -7.64 -1.13
N ASN A 13 5.63 -7.57 -2.22
CA ASN A 13 5.54 -6.40 -3.11
C ASN A 13 4.30 -5.53 -2.83
N THR A 14 3.33 -6.05 -2.06
CA THR A 14 2.14 -5.33 -1.63
C THR A 14 1.86 -5.57 -0.15
N ILE A 15 1.02 -4.73 0.47
CA ILE A 15 0.58 -4.96 1.84
C ILE A 15 -0.27 -6.23 1.93
N SER A 16 -1.06 -6.52 0.90
CA SER A 16 -1.84 -7.76 0.80
C SER A 16 -0.97 -9.01 0.90
N GLN A 17 0.16 -9.04 0.18
CA GLN A 17 1.14 -10.14 0.23
C GLN A 17 1.81 -10.25 1.60
N ALA A 18 2.19 -9.11 2.20
CA ALA A 18 2.79 -9.09 3.53
C ALA A 18 1.89 -9.73 4.61
N LEU A 19 0.57 -9.71 4.40
CA LEU A 19 -0.41 -10.22 5.34
C LEU A 19 -0.84 -11.67 5.12
N GLU A 20 -0.36 -12.37 4.08
CA GLU A 20 -0.80 -13.73 3.73
C GLU A 20 -0.63 -14.75 4.87
N TYR A 21 0.39 -14.57 5.71
CA TYR A 21 0.68 -15.43 6.85
C TYR A 21 0.01 -14.97 8.16
N THR A 22 -0.85 -13.96 8.10
CA THR A 22 -1.53 -13.41 9.28
C THR A 22 -2.89 -14.09 9.49
N PRO A 23 -3.14 -14.74 10.64
CA PRO A 23 -4.40 -15.44 10.85
C PRO A 23 -5.58 -14.48 10.90
N GLY A 24 -6.72 -14.93 10.38
CA GLY A 24 -7.94 -14.13 10.30
C GLY A 24 -7.90 -13.00 9.26
N VAL A 25 -6.88 -12.98 8.40
CA VAL A 25 -6.75 -12.09 7.25
C VAL A 25 -6.97 -12.88 5.97
N TYR A 26 -7.74 -12.32 5.05
CA TYR A 26 -7.82 -12.80 3.67
C TYR A 26 -7.53 -11.63 2.74
N SER A 27 -6.46 -11.72 1.96
CA SER A 27 -5.92 -10.61 1.14
C SER A 27 -5.70 -10.99 -0.34
N SER A 28 -6.10 -12.20 -0.75
CA SER A 28 -5.87 -12.72 -2.11
C SER A 28 -7.11 -12.59 -3.02
N PHE A 29 -7.87 -11.49 -2.92
CA PHE A 29 -9.09 -11.29 -3.71
C PHE A 29 -8.84 -11.20 -5.21
N GLY A 30 -7.80 -10.46 -5.60
CA GLY A 30 -7.47 -10.20 -7.00
C GLY A 30 -6.67 -11.31 -7.67
N GLY A 31 -6.37 -12.41 -6.97
CA GLY A 31 -5.41 -13.41 -7.42
C GLY A 31 -4.07 -12.73 -7.73
N GLY A 32 -3.65 -12.76 -9.00
CA GLY A 32 -2.42 -12.09 -9.45
C GLY A 32 -2.54 -10.57 -9.67
N ALA A 33 -3.71 -9.96 -9.49
CA ALA A 33 -3.88 -8.51 -9.59
C ALA A 33 -3.33 -7.80 -8.35
N THR A 34 -2.50 -6.77 -8.54
CA THR A 34 -1.86 -6.03 -7.43
C THR A 34 -2.31 -4.56 -7.32
N ARG A 35 -3.23 -4.13 -8.19
CA ARG A 35 -3.68 -2.73 -8.33
C ARG A 35 -4.15 -2.10 -7.01
N PHE A 36 -4.82 -2.89 -6.17
CA PHE A 36 -5.37 -2.49 -4.88
C PHE A 36 -4.96 -3.46 -3.77
N ASP A 37 -4.79 -2.93 -2.57
CA ASP A 37 -4.68 -3.74 -1.36
C ASP A 37 -6.06 -3.94 -0.74
N ALA A 38 -6.73 -5.03 -1.13
CA ALA A 38 -8.02 -5.43 -0.59
C ALA A 38 -7.80 -6.47 0.51
N ILE A 39 -8.14 -6.12 1.75
CA ILE A 39 -7.86 -6.94 2.93
C ILE A 39 -9.16 -7.14 3.70
N SER A 40 -9.64 -8.38 3.78
CA SER A 40 -10.73 -8.74 4.68
C SER A 40 -10.20 -9.30 5.97
N LEU A 41 -10.89 -8.94 7.04
CA LEU A 41 -10.61 -9.40 8.39
C LEU A 41 -11.81 -10.18 8.91
N ARG A 42 -11.55 -11.41 9.38
CA ARG A 42 -12.57 -12.32 9.94
C ARG A 42 -13.75 -12.63 9.00
N GLY A 43 -13.55 -12.57 7.68
CA GLY A 43 -14.57 -12.86 6.67
C GLY A 43 -15.60 -11.77 6.45
N TYR A 44 -15.43 -10.58 7.05
CA TYR A 44 -16.22 -9.40 6.70
C TYR A 44 -15.69 -8.82 5.39
N HIS A 45 -16.58 -8.67 4.41
CA HIS A 45 -16.31 -8.15 3.08
C HIS A 45 -17.17 -6.91 2.80
N GLY A 46 -16.77 -6.08 1.85
CA GLY A 46 -17.55 -4.89 1.43
C GLY A 46 -17.02 -3.55 1.94
N GLY A 47 -15.76 -3.53 2.39
CA GLY A 47 -15.00 -2.32 2.76
C GLY A 47 -13.50 -2.61 2.84
N ASP A 48 -13.06 -3.61 2.08
CA ASP A 48 -11.74 -4.25 2.23
C ASP A 48 -10.57 -3.36 1.77
N VAL A 49 -10.87 -2.30 1.01
CA VAL A 49 -9.91 -1.27 0.58
C VAL A 49 -9.92 -0.03 1.49
N ASP A 50 -10.86 0.00 2.42
CA ASP A 50 -11.26 1.16 3.22
C ASP A 50 -10.85 1.03 4.69
N ASN A 51 -10.14 -0.05 5.03
CA ASN A 51 -9.71 -0.43 6.37
C ASN A 51 -8.20 -0.23 6.63
N LEU A 52 -7.50 0.40 5.69
CA LEU A 52 -6.08 0.74 5.79
C LEU A 52 -5.88 2.11 6.46
N PHE A 53 -4.93 2.15 7.39
CA PHE A 53 -4.47 3.34 8.08
C PHE A 53 -2.96 3.49 7.85
N LEU A 54 -2.48 4.72 7.75
CA LEU A 54 -1.07 5.06 7.68
C LEU A 54 -0.74 5.98 8.85
N ASP A 55 0.19 5.55 9.69
CA ASP A 55 0.62 6.28 10.89
C ASP A 55 -0.56 6.67 11.79
N GLY A 56 -1.53 5.76 11.95
CA GLY A 56 -2.73 5.96 12.77
C GLY A 56 -3.85 6.76 12.11
N MET A 57 -3.62 7.35 10.93
CA MET A 57 -4.62 8.11 10.17
C MET A 57 -5.20 7.28 9.04
N ARG A 58 -6.51 7.39 8.77
CA ARG A 58 -7.16 6.62 7.70
C ARG A 58 -6.55 7.01 6.35
N LEU A 59 -6.18 6.02 5.53
CA LEU A 59 -5.91 6.29 4.13
C LEU A 59 -7.25 6.64 3.46
N MET A 60 -7.35 7.87 2.98
CA MET A 60 -8.58 8.44 2.41
C MET A 60 -8.84 7.92 0.99
N SER A 61 -8.88 6.59 0.86
CA SER A 61 -9.36 5.89 -0.33
C SER A 61 -10.87 6.08 -0.47
N ASP A 62 -11.34 6.03 -1.71
CA ASP A 62 -12.76 5.97 -2.04
C ASP A 62 -13.07 4.62 -2.67
N GLY A 63 -13.48 3.66 -1.85
CA GLY A 63 -13.91 2.33 -2.30
C GLY A 63 -15.19 2.33 -3.16
N GLY A 64 -15.91 3.46 -3.24
CA GLY A 64 -17.02 3.65 -4.16
C GLY A 64 -16.60 4.04 -5.59
N SER A 65 -15.33 4.41 -5.78
CA SER A 65 -14.72 4.69 -7.08
C SER A 65 -13.50 3.81 -7.33
N HIS A 66 -12.69 4.15 -8.33
CA HIS A 66 -11.40 3.49 -8.60
C HIS A 66 -10.21 4.19 -7.94
N ASN A 67 -10.49 5.16 -7.05
CA ASN A 67 -9.51 5.97 -6.37
C ASN A 67 -9.12 5.37 -5.01
N VAL A 68 -8.48 4.20 -5.08
CA VAL A 68 -7.96 3.49 -3.91
C VAL A 68 -6.45 3.71 -3.84
N LEU A 69 -5.97 4.20 -2.70
CA LEU A 69 -4.54 4.46 -2.49
C LEU A 69 -3.78 3.17 -2.19
N GLN A 70 -2.48 3.17 -2.49
CA GLN A 70 -1.59 2.08 -2.15
C GLN A 70 -0.27 2.60 -1.60
N ILE A 71 0.24 1.99 -0.54
CA ILE A 71 1.56 2.32 0.00
C ILE A 71 2.47 1.11 -0.23
N ASP A 72 3.57 1.32 -0.94
CA ASP A 72 4.52 0.25 -1.19
C ASP A 72 5.17 -0.23 0.13
N PRO A 73 5.29 -1.55 0.37
CA PRO A 73 5.89 -2.08 1.59
C PRO A 73 7.29 -1.50 1.86
N TRP A 74 8.08 -1.10 0.86
CA TRP A 74 9.42 -0.54 1.07
C TRP A 74 9.46 0.66 2.03
N PHE A 75 8.39 1.44 2.11
CA PHE A 75 8.26 2.62 2.96
C PHE A 75 7.76 2.31 4.38
N ILE A 76 7.36 1.06 4.62
CA ILE A 76 6.71 0.61 5.85
C ILE A 76 7.71 -0.13 6.74
N GLU A 77 7.71 0.25 8.02
CA GLU A 77 8.49 -0.38 9.09
C GLU A 77 7.75 -1.60 9.65
N ARG A 78 6.44 -1.48 9.87
CA ARG A 78 5.60 -2.58 10.34
C ARG A 78 4.16 -2.43 9.90
N VAL A 79 3.46 -3.57 9.90
CA VAL A 79 2.01 -3.64 9.66
C VAL A 79 1.33 -4.25 10.88
N ASP A 80 0.40 -3.51 11.47
CA ASP A 80 -0.37 -3.91 12.63
C ASP A 80 -1.81 -4.23 12.22
N VAL A 81 -2.30 -5.42 12.58
CA VAL A 81 -3.67 -5.87 12.29
C VAL A 81 -4.46 -5.91 13.58
N ILE A 82 -5.45 -5.04 13.69
CA ILE A 82 -6.35 -4.96 14.83
C ILE A 82 -7.65 -5.64 14.41
N ARG A 83 -7.98 -6.77 15.05
CA ARG A 83 -9.10 -7.62 14.64
C ARG A 83 -10.34 -7.33 15.46
N GLY A 84 -11.47 -7.15 14.78
CA GLY A 84 -12.77 -6.85 15.38
C GLY A 84 -13.06 -5.36 15.49
N PRO A 85 -14.24 -4.99 16.05
CA PRO A 85 -14.70 -3.62 16.11
C PRO A 85 -13.67 -2.70 16.79
N SER A 86 -13.20 -1.70 16.05
CA SER A 86 -12.14 -0.77 16.49
C SER A 86 -12.57 0.70 16.41
N SER A 87 -13.88 0.93 16.23
CA SER A 87 -14.46 2.26 15.98
C SER A 87 -14.29 3.25 17.12
N ALA A 88 -14.15 2.76 18.37
CA ALA A 88 -13.93 3.61 19.54
C ALA A 88 -12.66 4.46 19.44
N LEU A 89 -11.62 3.98 18.74
CA LEU A 89 -10.36 4.69 18.54
C LEU A 89 -10.16 5.17 17.11
N TYR A 90 -10.73 4.47 16.13
CA TYR A 90 -10.47 4.71 14.70
C TYR A 90 -11.66 5.31 13.93
N GLY A 91 -12.78 5.60 14.60
CA GLY A 91 -13.97 6.16 13.97
C GLY A 91 -14.67 5.15 13.05
N GLN A 92 -14.98 5.54 11.82
CA GLN A 92 -15.61 4.64 10.85
C GLN A 92 -14.63 3.51 10.48
N SER A 93 -14.91 2.29 10.97
CA SER A 93 -14.11 1.09 10.69
C SER A 93 -15.01 -0.06 10.24
N VAL A 94 -14.53 -0.94 9.36
CA VAL A 94 -15.24 -2.18 9.04
C VAL A 94 -15.30 -3.09 10.28
N PRO A 95 -16.38 -3.88 10.48
CA PRO A 95 -16.52 -4.75 11.66
C PRO A 95 -15.39 -5.78 11.83
N GLY A 96 -14.76 -6.18 10.72
CA GLY A 96 -13.61 -7.08 10.71
C GLY A 96 -12.38 -6.52 11.42
N GLY A 97 -12.25 -5.19 11.50
CA GLY A 97 -11.14 -4.48 12.13
C GLY A 97 -10.40 -3.55 11.18
N VAL A 98 -9.17 -3.19 11.54
CA VAL A 98 -8.33 -2.24 10.77
C VAL A 98 -6.92 -2.77 10.61
N VAL A 99 -6.23 -2.28 9.58
CA VAL A 99 -4.82 -2.54 9.32
C VAL A 99 -4.08 -1.22 9.34
N ASN A 100 -3.15 -1.06 10.28
CA ASN A 100 -2.34 0.15 10.42
C ASN A 100 -0.93 -0.09 9.89
N LEU A 101 -0.51 0.73 8.94
CA LEU A 101 0.82 0.78 8.38
C LEU A 101 1.63 1.81 9.16
N THR A 102 2.75 1.42 9.74
CA THR A 102 3.70 2.38 10.34
C THR A 102 4.83 2.63 9.38
N SER A 103 4.98 3.87 8.92
CA SER A 103 6.03 4.24 8.00
C SER A 103 7.39 4.42 8.70
N LYS A 104 8.45 4.25 7.93
CA LYS A 104 9.85 4.32 8.36
C LYS A 104 10.26 5.73 8.84
N ARG A 105 10.67 5.91 10.09
CA ARG A 105 10.99 7.24 10.67
C ARG A 105 12.47 7.63 10.53
N PRO A 106 12.82 8.93 10.50
CA PRO A 106 14.19 9.40 10.67
C PRO A 106 14.84 8.83 11.94
N GLN A 107 16.15 8.60 11.85
CA GLN A 107 17.01 8.12 12.92
C GLN A 107 18.19 9.08 13.09
N PHE A 108 18.61 9.31 14.34
CA PHE A 108 19.80 10.12 14.66
C PHE A 108 21.12 9.38 14.39
N SER A 109 21.06 8.07 14.13
CA SER A 109 22.21 7.30 13.65
C SER A 109 22.18 7.19 12.13
N GLN A 110 23.32 7.43 11.49
CA GLN A 110 23.49 7.22 10.06
C GLN A 110 23.17 5.76 9.67
N GLN A 111 22.25 5.58 8.73
CA GLN A 111 21.89 4.27 8.19
C GLN A 111 21.47 4.40 6.72
N GLY A 112 21.88 3.45 5.87
CA GLY A 112 21.57 3.46 4.45
C GLY A 112 21.41 2.06 3.87
N HIS A 113 20.44 1.89 2.98
CA HIS A 113 20.19 0.66 2.24
C HIS A 113 19.92 0.96 0.78
N ILE A 114 20.44 0.11 -0.10
CA ILE A 114 20.12 0.08 -1.53
C ILE A 114 19.63 -1.32 -1.86
N ARG A 115 18.57 -1.40 -2.66
CA ARG A 115 18.00 -2.66 -3.16
C ARG A 115 17.93 -2.59 -4.68
N LEU A 116 18.44 -3.62 -5.34
CA LEU A 116 18.23 -3.85 -6.77
C LEU A 116 17.36 -5.10 -6.92
N THR A 117 16.39 -5.03 -7.83
CA THR A 117 15.45 -6.11 -8.09
C THR A 117 15.51 -6.51 -9.55
N GLY A 118 15.62 -7.80 -9.81
CA GLY A 118 15.48 -8.43 -11.12
C GLY A 118 14.73 -9.74 -10.98
N GLY A 119 13.85 -10.08 -11.92
CA GLY A 119 13.04 -11.29 -11.81
C GLY A 119 12.30 -11.67 -13.09
N THR A 120 11.39 -12.64 -12.97
CA THR A 120 10.50 -13.08 -14.04
C THR A 120 9.58 -11.95 -14.52
N GLN A 121 8.90 -12.15 -15.67
CA GLN A 121 7.99 -11.14 -16.25
C GLN A 121 8.67 -9.79 -16.47
N ASN A 122 9.94 -9.81 -16.90
CA ASN A 122 10.73 -8.60 -17.15
C ASN A 122 10.80 -7.66 -15.91
N THR A 123 10.70 -8.22 -14.70
CA THR A 123 10.71 -7.44 -13.47
C THR A 123 12.08 -6.79 -13.30
N LYS A 124 12.07 -5.47 -13.11
CA LYS A 124 13.24 -4.68 -12.76
C LYS A 124 12.87 -3.58 -11.77
N GLY A 125 13.78 -3.26 -10.86
CA GLY A 125 13.56 -2.19 -9.91
C GLY A 125 14.81 -1.80 -9.15
N ALA A 126 14.75 -0.62 -8.55
CA ALA A 126 15.75 -0.11 -7.65
C ALA A 126 15.06 0.63 -6.52
N ALA A 127 15.61 0.55 -5.32
CA ALA A 127 15.14 1.29 -4.18
C ALA A 127 16.31 1.73 -3.30
N PHE A 128 16.14 2.85 -2.62
CA PHE A 128 17.07 3.35 -1.63
C PHE A 128 16.32 3.84 -0.40
N ASP A 129 17.02 3.85 0.72
CA ASP A 129 16.53 4.30 2.01
C ASP A 129 17.73 4.80 2.79
N TYR A 130 17.78 6.10 3.07
CA TYR A 130 18.89 6.71 3.79
C TYR A 130 18.35 7.64 4.86
N THR A 131 18.94 7.57 6.06
CA THR A 131 18.61 8.41 7.20
C THR A 131 19.88 8.85 7.91
N ASP A 132 19.86 10.07 8.43
CA ASP A 132 20.98 10.64 9.19
C ASP A 132 20.53 11.78 10.09
N ALA A 133 21.37 12.11 11.08
CA ALA A 133 21.24 13.35 11.83
C ALA A 133 21.77 14.52 11.00
N ILE A 134 21.09 15.65 11.05
CA ILE A 134 21.63 16.95 10.65
C ILE A 134 22.45 17.52 11.81
N ASN A 135 21.94 17.36 13.04
CA ASN A 135 22.57 17.71 14.31
C ASN A 135 21.83 16.96 15.44
N ASP A 136 22.14 17.29 16.70
CA ASP A 136 21.56 16.64 17.88
C ASP A 136 20.03 16.78 18.02
N GLN A 137 19.41 17.72 17.29
CA GLN A 137 17.97 18.00 17.37
C GLN A 137 17.20 17.68 16.10
N TRP A 138 17.88 17.49 14.97
CA TRP A 138 17.25 17.31 13.67
C TRP A 138 17.77 16.04 13.00
N ALA A 139 16.85 15.21 12.54
CA ALA A 139 17.16 14.03 11.73
C ALA A 139 16.29 14.01 10.47
N TRP A 140 16.79 13.44 9.39
CA TRP A 140 16.06 13.33 8.14
C TRP A 140 16.13 11.91 7.59
N ARG A 141 15.15 11.54 6.77
CA ARG A 141 15.15 10.28 6.02
C ARG A 141 14.55 10.47 4.65
N LEU A 142 15.23 9.96 3.63
CA LEU A 142 14.78 9.93 2.25
C LEU A 142 14.71 8.48 1.77
N ILE A 143 13.52 8.08 1.37
CA ILE A 143 13.24 6.75 0.84
C ILE A 143 12.73 6.93 -0.57
N GLY A 144 13.21 6.12 -1.51
CA GLY A 144 12.74 6.16 -2.89
C GLY A 144 12.77 4.78 -3.54
N MET A 145 11.93 4.61 -4.56
CA MET A 145 11.94 3.41 -5.37
C MET A 145 11.39 3.61 -6.78
N THR A 146 11.79 2.70 -7.66
CA THR A 146 11.19 2.46 -8.96
C THR A 146 11.06 0.96 -9.18
N ARG A 147 9.95 0.51 -9.77
CA ARG A 147 9.72 -0.87 -10.19
C ARG A 147 8.90 -0.89 -11.47
N SER A 148 9.28 -1.78 -12.38
CA SER A 148 8.55 -2.09 -13.60
C SER A 148 8.50 -3.60 -13.77
N SER A 149 7.35 -4.14 -14.16
CA SER A 149 7.14 -5.57 -14.43
C SER A 149 6.03 -5.71 -15.46
N ASP A 150 6.17 -6.66 -16.38
CA ASP A 150 5.01 -7.21 -17.04
C ASP A 150 4.21 -8.01 -16.00
N THR A 151 2.89 -8.12 -16.14
CA THR A 151 2.12 -8.97 -15.21
C THR A 151 1.99 -10.39 -15.76
N GLN A 152 1.35 -11.29 -15.02
CA GLN A 152 1.01 -12.61 -15.56
C GLN A 152 -0.01 -12.53 -16.71
N TYR A 153 -0.75 -11.43 -16.83
CA TYR A 153 -1.83 -11.25 -17.80
C TYR A 153 -1.36 -10.58 -19.09
N ASP A 154 -1.82 -11.09 -20.21
CA ASP A 154 -1.39 -10.67 -21.55
C ASP A 154 -1.61 -9.15 -21.76
N HIS A 155 -0.60 -8.50 -22.35
CA HIS A 155 -0.60 -7.06 -22.67
C HIS A 155 -0.76 -6.09 -21.48
N THR A 156 -0.49 -6.54 -20.25
CA THR A 156 -0.56 -5.67 -19.06
C THR A 156 0.79 -5.54 -18.36
N ARG A 157 1.04 -4.36 -17.78
CA ARG A 157 2.26 -4.08 -17.03
C ARG A 157 1.96 -3.29 -15.76
N GLU A 158 2.89 -3.35 -14.83
CA GLU A 158 2.90 -2.57 -13.59
C GLU A 158 4.13 -1.68 -13.59
N GLU A 159 3.94 -0.40 -13.29
CA GLU A 159 5.02 0.57 -13.12
C GLU A 159 4.75 1.43 -11.89
N ARG A 160 5.77 1.62 -11.05
CA ARG A 160 5.72 2.46 -9.86
C ARG A 160 6.97 3.29 -9.71
N TYR A 161 6.78 4.55 -9.36
CA TYR A 161 7.81 5.48 -8.91
C TYR A 161 7.31 6.13 -7.63
N ALA A 162 8.09 6.06 -6.56
CA ALA A 162 7.69 6.64 -5.28
C ALA A 162 8.89 7.23 -4.54
N ILE A 163 8.65 8.35 -3.84
CA ILE A 163 9.62 8.99 -2.96
C ILE A 163 8.93 9.50 -1.69
N SER A 164 9.63 9.38 -0.57
CA SER A 164 9.14 9.81 0.73
C SER A 164 10.26 10.52 1.51
N PRO A 165 10.32 11.86 1.45
CA PRO A 165 11.14 12.64 2.37
C PRO A 165 10.44 12.77 3.72
N SER A 166 11.24 12.76 4.79
CA SER A 166 10.76 13.05 6.14
C SER A 166 11.83 13.78 6.95
N LEU A 167 11.36 14.63 7.87
CA LEU A 167 12.18 15.46 8.74
C LEU A 167 11.63 15.39 10.16
N LEU A 168 12.48 15.02 11.10
CA LEU A 168 12.19 14.96 12.53
C LEU A 168 12.92 16.10 13.22
N TRP A 169 12.16 16.92 13.93
CA TRP A 169 12.67 17.87 14.92
C TRP A 169 12.37 17.33 16.31
N GLN A 170 13.41 17.20 17.13
CA GLN A 170 13.33 16.74 18.50
C GLN A 170 14.33 17.56 19.33
N PRO A 171 13.94 18.73 19.84
CA PRO A 171 14.85 19.63 20.56
C PRO A 171 15.32 19.06 21.90
N ASP A 172 14.53 18.18 22.50
CA ASP A 172 14.73 17.53 23.81
C ASP A 172 13.99 16.17 23.87
N SER A 173 13.95 15.54 25.05
CA SER A 173 13.24 14.27 25.26
C SER A 173 11.71 14.41 25.27
N ASP A 174 11.21 15.63 25.46
CA ASP A 174 9.82 15.88 25.81
C ASP A 174 9.02 16.39 24.60
N THR A 175 9.69 16.79 23.52
CA THR A 175 9.06 17.39 22.35
C THR A 175 9.54 16.73 21.06
N SER A 176 8.62 16.37 20.17
CA SER A 176 8.95 15.98 18.80
C SER A 176 7.93 16.48 17.79
N LEU A 177 8.43 16.88 16.61
CA LEU A 177 7.64 17.19 15.43
C LEU A 177 8.22 16.43 14.24
N LEU A 178 7.40 15.58 13.65
CA LEU A 178 7.74 14.82 12.47
C LEU A 178 6.92 15.32 11.29
N LEU A 179 7.61 15.70 10.21
CA LEU A 179 7.02 16.10 8.93
C LEU A 179 7.32 15.04 7.88
N ARG A 180 6.32 14.67 7.07
CA ARG A 180 6.44 13.61 6.06
C ARG A 180 5.74 14.02 4.77
N ALA A 181 6.31 13.59 3.66
CA ALA A 181 5.60 13.53 2.38
C ALA A 181 5.74 12.14 1.77
N TYR A 182 4.72 11.72 1.03
CA TYR A 182 4.71 10.51 0.23
C TYR A 182 4.17 10.84 -1.15
N LEU A 183 5.02 10.74 -2.16
CA LEU A 183 4.69 11.06 -3.54
C LEU A 183 4.86 9.78 -4.36
N GLN A 184 3.77 9.27 -4.92
CA GLN A 184 3.79 8.07 -5.76
C GLN A 184 3.08 8.33 -7.07
N LYS A 185 3.66 7.78 -8.15
CA LYS A 185 3.09 7.72 -9.48
C LYS A 185 3.15 6.27 -9.96
N ASP A 186 1.99 5.76 -10.34
CA ASP A 186 1.81 4.49 -11.01
C ASP A 186 1.35 4.78 -12.45
N PRO A 187 2.25 4.86 -13.46
CA PRO A 187 1.85 5.07 -14.86
C PRO A 187 1.11 3.89 -15.47
N SER A 188 1.23 2.71 -14.88
CA SER A 188 0.48 1.52 -15.27
C SER A 188 0.19 0.70 -14.02
N GLY A 189 -1.10 0.49 -13.72
CA GLY A 189 -1.56 -0.19 -12.50
C GLY A 189 -1.83 -1.67 -12.66
N GLY A 190 -1.26 -2.33 -13.67
CA GLY A 190 -1.43 -3.76 -13.89
C GLY A 190 -2.85 -4.15 -14.29
N TYR A 191 -3.11 -5.45 -14.22
CA TYR A 191 -4.41 -6.04 -14.47
C TYR A 191 -5.34 -5.87 -13.26
N HIS A 192 -6.62 -5.60 -13.52
CA HIS A 192 -7.70 -5.67 -12.54
C HIS A 192 -9.01 -5.99 -13.26
N GLY A 193 -9.07 -7.22 -13.74
CA GLY A 193 -10.21 -7.78 -14.43
C GLY A 193 -10.77 -8.99 -13.69
N SER A 194 -11.74 -9.64 -14.31
CA SER A 194 -12.33 -10.86 -13.77
C SER A 194 -12.77 -11.79 -14.89
N LEU A 195 -12.49 -13.08 -14.71
CA LEU A 195 -12.89 -14.11 -15.65
C LEU A 195 -14.08 -14.91 -15.09
N PRO A 196 -14.99 -15.40 -15.95
CA PRO A 196 -16.11 -16.22 -15.53
C PRO A 196 -15.66 -17.55 -14.90
N LEU A 197 -16.49 -18.09 -14.00
CA LEU A 197 -16.28 -19.43 -13.42
C LEU A 197 -16.27 -20.53 -14.49
N ASP A 198 -17.13 -20.38 -15.50
CA ASP A 198 -17.17 -21.22 -16.69
C ASP A 198 -16.02 -20.84 -17.62
N GLY A 199 -15.14 -21.80 -17.92
CA GLY A 199 -13.87 -21.57 -18.60
C GLY A 199 -12.67 -21.40 -17.66
N THR A 200 -12.85 -21.21 -16.34
CA THR A 200 -11.74 -21.15 -15.37
C THR A 200 -11.79 -22.31 -14.38
N ARG A 201 -12.75 -22.28 -13.44
CA ARG A 201 -12.98 -23.36 -12.47
C ARG A 201 -13.50 -24.60 -13.17
N TYR A 202 -14.51 -24.42 -14.01
CA TYR A 202 -15.11 -25.46 -14.84
C TYR A 202 -14.61 -25.33 -16.28
N ALA A 203 -14.48 -26.45 -16.98
CA ALA A 203 -14.10 -26.42 -18.39
C ALA A 203 -15.33 -26.04 -19.24
N HIS A 204 -15.16 -25.05 -20.12
CA HIS A 204 -16.16 -24.67 -21.12
C HIS A 204 -15.82 -25.38 -22.43
N ASN A 205 -16.74 -26.19 -22.98
CA ASN A 205 -16.51 -27.00 -24.18
C ASN A 205 -15.21 -27.84 -24.13
N GLY A 206 -14.90 -28.40 -22.96
CA GLY A 206 -13.70 -29.22 -22.74
C GLY A 206 -12.38 -28.45 -22.62
N ARG A 207 -12.39 -27.11 -22.56
CA ARG A 207 -11.20 -26.26 -22.44
C ARG A 207 -11.29 -25.31 -21.25
N LYS A 208 -10.12 -24.85 -20.80
CA LYS A 208 -9.98 -23.77 -19.81
C LYS A 208 -9.20 -22.62 -20.41
N LEU A 209 -9.53 -21.41 -19.99
CA LEU A 209 -8.79 -20.18 -20.27
C LEU A 209 -7.39 -20.29 -19.66
N SER A 210 -6.43 -19.61 -20.30
CA SER A 210 -5.07 -19.51 -19.78
C SER A 210 -5.07 -18.68 -18.50
N PRO A 211 -4.21 -18.98 -17.50
CA PRO A 211 -3.96 -18.08 -16.38
C PRO A 211 -3.47 -16.68 -16.81
N SER A 212 -2.94 -16.55 -18.04
CA SER A 212 -2.53 -15.27 -18.63
C SER A 212 -3.64 -14.52 -19.36
N THR A 213 -4.83 -15.11 -19.52
CA THR A 213 -5.90 -14.49 -20.30
C THR A 213 -6.27 -13.13 -19.73
N ASN A 214 -6.18 -12.10 -20.56
CA ASN A 214 -6.72 -10.77 -20.33
C ASN A 214 -7.96 -10.57 -21.23
N GLU A 215 -9.10 -10.27 -20.63
CA GLU A 215 -10.36 -10.03 -21.31
C GLU A 215 -10.55 -8.58 -21.80
N GLY A 216 -9.69 -7.66 -21.36
CA GLY A 216 -9.73 -6.25 -21.74
C GLY A 216 -9.09 -5.98 -23.10
N ASP A 217 -9.17 -4.73 -23.55
CA ASP A 217 -8.48 -4.28 -24.75
C ASP A 217 -7.00 -4.00 -24.43
N PRO A 218 -6.04 -4.28 -25.32
CA PRO A 218 -4.63 -3.92 -25.11
C PRO A 218 -4.38 -2.41 -24.87
N GLY A 219 -5.31 -1.55 -25.27
CA GLY A 219 -5.31 -0.10 -24.99
C GLY A 219 -5.83 0.29 -23.61
N ASP A 220 -6.39 -0.66 -22.83
CA ASP A 220 -6.86 -0.40 -21.47
C ASP A 220 -5.70 0.02 -20.55
N GLY A 221 -5.98 0.95 -19.64
CA GLY A 221 -4.98 1.58 -18.81
C GLY A 221 -5.51 2.01 -17.45
N TYR A 222 -4.66 1.91 -16.43
CA TYR A 222 -4.89 2.51 -15.13
C TYR A 222 -3.67 3.32 -14.73
N GLN A 223 -3.89 4.59 -14.41
CA GLN A 223 -2.87 5.47 -13.90
C GLN A 223 -3.32 6.04 -12.55
N ARG A 224 -2.39 6.07 -11.59
CA ARG A 224 -2.62 6.69 -10.28
C ARG A 224 -1.49 7.63 -9.93
N ARG A 225 -1.82 8.80 -9.41
CA ARG A 225 -0.88 9.73 -8.78
C ARG A 225 -1.41 10.05 -7.40
N GLN A 226 -0.63 9.79 -6.36
CA GLN A 226 -1.00 10.08 -4.98
C GLN A 226 0.07 10.91 -4.29
N GLN A 227 -0.39 11.89 -3.53
CA GLN A 227 0.42 12.81 -2.75
C GLN A 227 -0.17 12.85 -1.35
N ILE A 228 0.61 12.46 -0.36
CA ILE A 228 0.24 12.50 1.06
C ILE A 228 1.24 13.39 1.76
N TYR A 229 0.76 14.37 2.50
CA TYR A 229 1.57 15.22 3.36
C TYR A 229 1.05 15.06 4.77
N SER A 230 1.91 14.79 5.73
CA SER A 230 1.48 14.61 7.12
C SER A 230 2.44 15.24 8.12
N TYR A 231 1.89 15.50 9.30
CA TYR A 231 2.65 15.86 10.48
C TYR A 231 2.21 15.00 11.67
N GLU A 232 3.14 14.80 12.61
CA GLU A 232 2.92 14.21 13.91
C GLU A 232 3.67 15.07 14.93
N PHE A 233 2.96 15.56 15.94
CA PHE A 233 3.47 16.39 17.02
C PHE A 233 3.18 15.71 18.35
N ASP A 234 4.20 15.54 19.16
CA ASP A 234 4.12 15.00 20.51
C ASP A 234 4.85 15.94 21.46
N HIS A 235 4.20 16.29 22.58
CA HIS A 235 4.82 17.10 23.62
C HIS A 235 4.35 16.68 25.01
N GLN A 236 5.30 16.39 25.88
CA GLN A 236 5.10 16.08 27.29
C GLN A 236 5.32 17.34 28.13
N PHE A 237 4.27 17.87 28.74
CA PHE A 237 4.36 19.05 29.61
C PHE A 237 4.89 18.68 31.00
N THR A 238 4.53 17.49 31.49
CA THR A 238 4.89 16.94 32.81
C THR A 238 4.85 15.41 32.76
N ASP A 239 5.21 14.72 33.83
CA ASP A 239 5.05 13.26 33.96
C ASP A 239 3.60 12.76 33.86
N VAL A 240 2.61 13.66 33.92
CA VAL A 240 1.17 13.32 33.89
C VAL A 240 0.48 13.80 32.61
N TRP A 241 0.88 14.97 32.10
CA TRP A 241 0.20 15.64 31.00
C TRP A 241 1.04 15.65 29.73
N SER A 242 0.47 15.14 28.64
CA SER A 242 1.03 15.23 27.29
C SER A 242 -0.06 15.61 26.29
N VAL A 243 0.38 16.09 25.13
CA VAL A 243 -0.47 16.31 23.96
C VAL A 243 0.13 15.60 22.76
N TYR A 244 -0.75 14.95 21.99
CA TYR A 244 -0.42 14.34 20.71
C TYR A 244 -1.37 14.92 19.66
N SER A 245 -0.82 15.33 18.52
CA SER A 245 -1.58 15.80 17.38
C SER A 245 -1.00 15.26 16.09
N ALA A 246 -1.84 14.70 15.24
CA ALA A 246 -1.44 14.24 13.92
C ALA A 246 -2.46 14.71 12.87
N GLY A 247 -1.96 14.97 11.67
CA GLY A 247 -2.81 15.35 10.55
C GLY A 247 -2.20 14.94 9.22
N SER A 248 -3.07 14.61 8.26
CA SER A 248 -2.68 14.26 6.91
C SER A 248 -3.56 14.97 5.88
N TYR A 249 -2.93 15.50 4.83
CA TYR A 249 -3.59 15.95 3.61
C TYR A 249 -3.27 14.98 2.49
N THR A 250 -4.29 14.56 1.74
CA THR A 250 -4.14 13.63 0.63
C THR A 250 -4.74 14.23 -0.63
N HIS A 251 -3.96 14.20 -1.72
CA HIS A 251 -4.42 14.52 -3.06
C HIS A 251 -4.10 13.34 -3.99
N THR A 252 -5.09 12.89 -4.74
CA THR A 252 -4.96 11.76 -5.65
C THR A 252 -5.70 12.01 -6.95
N ASN A 253 -5.10 11.57 -8.05
CA ASN A 253 -5.67 11.60 -9.39
C ASN A 253 -5.56 10.20 -9.99
N VAL A 254 -6.69 9.69 -10.48
CA VAL A 254 -6.80 8.40 -11.14
C VAL A 254 -7.40 8.58 -12.52
N SER A 255 -6.79 7.92 -13.50
CA SER A 255 -7.32 7.77 -14.85
C SER A 255 -7.48 6.28 -15.11
N LEU A 256 -8.67 5.89 -15.58
CA LEU A 256 -9.03 4.53 -15.92
C LEU A 256 -9.66 4.54 -17.31
N ASP A 257 -9.01 3.85 -18.23
CA ASP A 257 -9.55 3.51 -19.54
C ASP A 257 -9.73 1.99 -19.54
N GLN A 258 -10.99 1.52 -19.56
CA GLN A 258 -11.26 0.09 -19.50
C GLN A 258 -12.51 -0.26 -20.30
N VAL A 259 -12.38 -1.25 -21.17
CA VAL A 259 -13.52 -1.88 -21.83
C VAL A 259 -14.11 -2.93 -20.89
N LEU A 260 -15.39 -2.77 -20.54
CA LEU A 260 -16.14 -3.79 -19.82
C LEU A 260 -16.85 -4.69 -20.84
N PRO A 261 -16.71 -6.03 -20.77
CA PRO A 261 -17.49 -6.91 -21.61
C PRO A 261 -18.99 -6.68 -21.32
N GLY A 262 -19.73 -6.30 -22.37
CA GLY A 262 -21.18 -6.21 -22.33
C GLY A 262 -21.81 -7.57 -22.04
N ARG A 263 -23.03 -7.55 -21.49
CA ARG A 263 -23.86 -8.74 -21.30
C ARG A 263 -23.90 -9.53 -22.60
N LEU A 264 -23.39 -10.77 -22.58
CA LEU A 264 -23.61 -11.71 -23.66
C LEU A 264 -25.11 -12.03 -23.67
N ASP A 265 -25.86 -11.34 -24.50
CA ASP A 265 -27.24 -11.73 -24.80
C ASP A 265 -27.20 -13.11 -25.44
N ARG A 266 -27.96 -14.03 -24.83
CA ARG A 266 -28.09 -15.42 -25.25
C ARG A 266 -28.88 -15.55 -26.54
#